data_AF-A0A9X0BGB7-F1
#
_entry.id   AF-A0A9X0BGB7-F1
#
_cell.length_a   1.000
_cell.length_b   1.000
_cell.length_c   1.000
_cell.angle_alpha   90.00
_cell.angle_beta   90.00
_cell.angle_gamma   90.00
#
_symmetry.space_group_name_H-M   'P 1'
#
loop_
_entity.id
_entity.type
_entity.pdbx_description
1 polymer ?
#
loop_
_entity_poly.entity_id
_entity_poly.type
_entity_poly.pdbx_seq_one_letter_code
_entity_poly.pdbx_strand_id
1 'polypeptide(L)'
;MNRNYLAHVEEQLHEDITVPLLVNDNLVMGYFAPGSGRGAVDIYAIDAYPLRYDCEVSSNVSRCPTTPFAIAEFQGVSVSPAYLTATPHLGANGTYGAPSSIAVTAFLGNGTSTNFYVIGHADFTSIDNTQYTLVLPTSIGDIKIPHLGGHLTLNGRDSKFHVTDYDVGGINLIYSSAEIFTQARGSGSTRVLILYGGAAETHEFGLPSHLGKPTVIIGDHIEIKQRGCSWVYLLWRNDAYNYWVTEWPVLGPIGNYSSPSKDVVFVKAGYRIRTMYLINNQLLLTGDVNATTEIEVISTPATRLKGITLNGEVLQTSTTSNGNVWGAVRYNPPKLDIPDLSNLEWKFIDSLTESQVSYDDSVWTPCILDSTNNPRQLDTPNTLYSMGYGYHTRSLLYRGHFNSNSREPNVWLNDTFLGSWVGSSANSTLVHNMSLSSVLPQGSPYVSSVLICSHGPR
;
A
#
# COMPACT_ATOMS: atom_id res chain seq x y z
N MET A 1 -23.64 6.05 -17.72
CA MET A 1 -23.82 6.08 -16.25
C MET A 1 -25.11 6.80 -15.90
N ASN A 2 -25.83 6.35 -14.86
CA ASN A 2 -27.12 6.93 -14.48
C ASN A 2 -26.94 8.09 -13.49
N ARG A 3 -27.02 9.32 -13.98
CA ARG A 3 -26.81 10.55 -13.18
C ARG A 3 -27.91 10.81 -12.16
N ASN A 4 -29.14 10.38 -12.43
CA ASN A 4 -30.23 10.51 -11.46
C ASN A 4 -30.03 9.56 -10.28
N TYR A 5 -29.51 8.36 -10.54
CA TYR A 5 -29.12 7.43 -9.48
C TYR A 5 -28.02 8.02 -8.60
N LEU A 6 -26.95 8.55 -9.19
CA LEU A 6 -25.86 9.09 -8.38
C LEU A 6 -26.30 10.31 -7.56
N ALA A 7 -27.07 11.23 -8.15
CA ALA A 7 -27.64 12.34 -7.40
C ALA A 7 -28.54 11.89 -6.25
N HIS A 8 -29.29 10.79 -6.42
CA HIS A 8 -30.07 10.23 -5.32
C HIS A 8 -29.18 9.66 -4.21
N VAL A 9 -28.04 9.05 -4.54
CA VAL A 9 -27.04 8.60 -3.56
C VAL A 9 -26.41 9.80 -2.84
N GLU A 10 -26.06 10.86 -3.56
CA GLU A 10 -25.54 12.11 -2.98
C GLU A 10 -26.56 12.73 -2.01
N GLU A 11 -27.84 12.80 -2.40
CA GLU A 11 -28.93 13.28 -1.55
C GLU A 11 -29.01 12.49 -0.22
N GLN A 12 -28.91 11.16 -0.28
CA GLN A 12 -28.91 10.31 0.92
C GLN A 12 -27.69 10.56 1.83
N LEU A 13 -26.52 10.81 1.25
CA LEU A 13 -25.31 11.05 2.04
C LEU A 13 -25.33 12.44 2.70
N HIS A 14 -25.80 13.46 1.99
CA HIS A 14 -25.82 14.83 2.49
C HIS A 14 -26.85 15.10 3.59
N GLU A 15 -27.68 14.11 3.96
CA GLU A 15 -28.49 14.18 5.18
C GLU A 15 -27.61 14.38 6.43
N ASP A 16 -26.43 13.73 6.48
CA ASP A 16 -25.54 13.74 7.64
C ASP A 16 -24.04 13.97 7.31
N ILE A 17 -23.64 13.87 6.03
CA ILE A 17 -22.25 13.99 5.58
C ILE A 17 -21.99 15.37 4.95
N THR A 18 -21.09 16.12 5.57
CA THR A 18 -20.70 17.48 5.12
C THR A 18 -19.28 17.57 4.58
N VAL A 19 -18.52 16.47 4.60
CA VAL A 19 -17.17 16.41 4.01
C VAL A 19 -17.25 16.23 2.49
N PRO A 20 -16.21 16.62 1.72
CA PRO A 20 -16.21 16.47 0.28
C PRO A 20 -16.43 15.02 -0.16
N LEU A 21 -17.31 14.82 -1.13
CA LEU A 21 -17.56 13.53 -1.75
C LEU A 21 -16.57 13.31 -2.90
N LEU A 22 -16.15 12.05 -3.07
CA LEU A 22 -15.30 11.63 -4.17
C LEU A 22 -15.83 10.36 -4.81
N VAL A 23 -15.56 10.20 -6.10
CA VAL A 23 -15.81 8.96 -6.85
C VAL A 23 -14.48 8.33 -7.23
N ASN A 24 -14.46 7.00 -7.36
CA ASN A 24 -13.31 6.24 -7.84
C ASN A 24 -13.61 5.63 -9.22
N ASP A 25 -13.39 6.40 -10.29
CA ASP A 25 -13.71 6.00 -11.66
C ASP A 25 -12.70 4.99 -12.20
N ASN A 26 -13.17 3.79 -12.56
CA ASN A 26 -12.33 2.68 -12.99
C ASN A 26 -11.76 2.82 -14.41
N LEU A 27 -12.31 3.72 -15.25
CA LEU A 27 -11.93 3.87 -16.66
C LEU A 27 -11.43 5.28 -17.02
N VAL A 28 -11.30 6.18 -16.04
CA VAL A 28 -10.87 7.57 -16.25
C VAL A 28 -11.76 8.31 -17.27
N MET A 29 -13.08 8.13 -17.15
CA MET A 29 -14.04 8.64 -18.15
C MET A 29 -14.64 10.00 -17.77
N GLY A 30 -14.40 10.48 -16.54
CA GLY A 30 -14.89 11.77 -16.07
C GLY A 30 -16.39 11.80 -15.82
N TYR A 31 -17.01 10.62 -15.58
CA TYR A 31 -18.46 10.46 -15.60
C TYR A 31 -19.21 11.40 -14.64
N PHE A 32 -18.58 11.72 -13.52
CA PHE A 32 -19.14 12.50 -12.40
C PHE A 32 -18.18 13.58 -11.92
N ALA A 33 -17.23 13.99 -12.76
CA ALA A 33 -16.26 15.01 -12.39
C ALA A 33 -16.94 16.36 -12.06
N PRO A 34 -16.29 17.24 -11.28
CA PRO A 34 -16.76 18.61 -11.08
C PRO A 34 -17.10 19.28 -12.42
N GLY A 35 -18.32 19.84 -12.52
CA GLY A 35 -18.82 20.46 -13.74
C GLY A 35 -19.50 19.51 -14.74
N SER A 36 -19.57 18.21 -14.47
CA SER A 36 -20.24 17.22 -15.33
C SER A 36 -21.77 17.32 -15.33
N GLY A 37 -22.36 18.05 -14.37
CA GLY A 37 -23.80 18.26 -14.20
C GLY A 37 -24.35 17.53 -12.97
N ARG A 38 -25.61 17.08 -13.03
CA ARG A 38 -26.27 16.35 -11.93
C ARG A 38 -25.50 15.07 -11.57
N GLY A 39 -25.31 14.82 -10.27
CA GLY A 39 -24.50 13.71 -9.77
C GLY A 39 -23.00 13.99 -9.91
N ALA A 40 -22.56 15.24 -9.78
CA ALA A 40 -21.14 15.57 -9.82
C ALA A 40 -20.61 15.61 -8.39
N VAL A 41 -19.50 14.92 -8.17
CA VAL A 41 -18.81 14.91 -6.87
C VAL A 41 -17.88 16.11 -6.71
N ASP A 42 -17.46 16.38 -5.47
CA ASP A 42 -16.53 17.48 -5.16
C ASP A 42 -15.11 17.19 -5.67
N ILE A 43 -14.68 15.94 -5.57
CA ILE A 43 -13.34 15.49 -5.98
C ILE A 43 -13.48 14.30 -6.94
N TYR A 44 -13.05 14.50 -8.18
CA TYR A 44 -12.94 13.39 -9.13
C TYR A 44 -11.65 12.61 -8.87
N ALA A 45 -11.79 11.31 -8.59
CA ALA A 45 -10.66 10.41 -8.47
C ALA A 45 -10.84 9.19 -9.39
N ILE A 46 -9.73 8.49 -9.61
CA ILE A 46 -9.68 7.30 -10.45
C ILE A 46 -9.19 6.09 -9.64
N ASP A 47 -9.47 4.90 -10.16
CA ASP A 47 -8.75 3.68 -9.77
C ASP A 47 -7.57 3.44 -10.73
N ALA A 48 -6.46 2.94 -10.21
CA ALA A 48 -5.32 2.56 -11.05
C ALA A 48 -4.71 1.23 -10.58
N TYR A 49 -4.95 0.17 -11.37
CA TYR A 49 -4.40 -1.18 -11.17
C TYR A 49 -3.47 -1.57 -12.34
N PRO A 50 -2.33 -0.89 -12.55
CA PRO A 50 -1.50 -1.01 -13.75
C PRO A 50 -0.80 -2.37 -13.89
N LEU A 51 -0.64 -3.11 -12.78
CA LEU A 51 -0.08 -4.47 -12.77
C LEU A 51 -1.16 -5.56 -12.92
N ARG A 52 -2.45 -5.16 -12.98
CA ARG A 52 -3.61 -6.07 -13.02
C ARG A 52 -3.58 -7.08 -11.87
N TYR A 53 -4.32 -8.17 -12.02
CA TYR A 53 -4.57 -9.17 -10.97
C TYR A 53 -3.93 -10.53 -11.27
N ASP A 54 -3.13 -10.60 -12.35
CA ASP A 54 -2.41 -11.80 -12.72
C ASP A 54 -1.05 -11.81 -12.00
N CYS A 55 -0.97 -12.61 -10.94
CA CYS A 55 0.27 -12.81 -10.20
C CYS A 55 1.26 -13.73 -10.95
N GLU A 56 0.88 -14.32 -12.09
CA GLU A 56 1.72 -15.18 -12.90
C GLU A 56 2.46 -14.40 -14.01
N VAL A 57 1.98 -13.22 -14.44
CA VAL A 57 2.66 -12.36 -15.43
C VAL A 57 2.38 -10.86 -15.23
N SER A 58 3.43 -10.04 -15.11
CA SER A 58 3.33 -8.57 -14.94
C SER A 58 3.40 -7.81 -16.28
N SER A 59 2.39 -7.02 -16.67
CA SER A 59 2.57 -5.65 -17.23
C SER A 59 1.32 -4.97 -17.84
N ASN A 60 1.35 -3.62 -17.76
CA ASN A 60 0.81 -2.56 -18.63
C ASN A 60 -0.55 -1.86 -18.32
N VAL A 61 -0.51 -0.52 -18.11
CA VAL A 61 -0.95 0.57 -19.03
C VAL A 61 -1.06 1.93 -18.27
N SER A 62 -0.84 3.06 -18.97
CA SER A 62 -0.84 4.48 -18.52
C SER A 62 -1.85 5.38 -19.27
N ARG A 63 -2.45 6.42 -18.62
CA ARG A 63 -2.99 7.73 -19.14
C ARG A 63 -3.27 8.77 -18.01
N CYS A 64 -3.29 10.08 -18.33
CA CYS A 64 -3.38 11.23 -17.39
C CYS A 64 -4.46 12.29 -17.82
N PRO A 65 -5.30 12.83 -16.89
CA PRO A 65 -6.23 13.96 -17.13
C PRO A 65 -5.92 15.27 -16.35
N THR A 66 -6.71 16.33 -16.60
CA THR A 66 -6.46 17.77 -16.32
C THR A 66 -7.10 18.35 -15.03
N THR A 67 -7.40 17.54 -14.03
CA THR A 67 -7.79 17.98 -12.66
C THR A 67 -6.68 17.62 -11.67
N PRO A 68 -6.67 18.12 -10.42
CA PRO A 68 -5.73 17.61 -9.41
C PRO A 68 -5.80 16.09 -9.38
N PHE A 69 -4.64 15.44 -9.51
CA PHE A 69 -4.56 14.00 -9.69
C PHE A 69 -4.83 13.29 -8.36
N ALA A 70 -6.08 12.89 -8.14
CA ALA A 70 -6.48 12.04 -7.04
C ALA A 70 -6.66 10.60 -7.55
N ILE A 71 -5.98 9.66 -6.92
CA ILE A 71 -6.24 8.23 -7.10
C ILE A 71 -6.84 7.75 -5.78
N ALA A 72 -8.11 7.35 -5.81
CA ALA A 72 -8.80 6.87 -4.60
C ALA A 72 -8.23 5.52 -4.17
N GLU A 73 -7.87 4.69 -5.15
CA GLU A 73 -7.26 3.39 -4.96
C GLU A 73 -5.94 3.34 -5.75
N PHE A 74 -4.84 3.61 -5.06
CA PHE A 74 -3.49 3.51 -5.62
C PHE A 74 -2.63 2.59 -4.79
N GLN A 75 -1.66 1.97 -5.44
CA GLN A 75 -0.56 1.28 -4.78
C GLN A 75 0.50 2.30 -4.28
N GLY A 76 0.07 3.19 -3.37
CA GLY A 76 0.84 4.03 -2.45
C GLY A 76 1.80 5.09 -3.02
N VAL A 77 1.71 6.35 -2.56
CA VAL A 77 2.85 7.29 -2.40
C VAL A 77 2.54 8.31 -1.29
N SER A 78 3.55 8.73 -0.51
CA SER A 78 3.57 9.97 0.28
C SER A 78 4.62 10.90 -0.31
N VAL A 79 4.33 12.19 -0.47
CA VAL A 79 5.15 13.13 -1.27
C VAL A 79 5.43 14.45 -0.56
N SER A 80 6.51 15.12 -0.97
CA SER A 80 6.86 16.49 -0.53
C SER A 80 5.71 17.48 -0.81
N PRO A 81 5.44 18.49 0.05
CA PRO A 81 4.40 19.49 -0.20
C PRO A 81 4.53 20.22 -1.54
N ALA A 82 5.77 20.52 -1.99
CA ALA A 82 6.00 21.18 -3.27
C ALA A 82 5.61 20.30 -4.48
N TYR A 83 5.61 18.97 -4.32
CA TYR A 83 5.14 18.05 -5.36
C TYR A 83 3.62 18.14 -5.54
N LEU A 84 2.86 18.41 -4.47
CA LEU A 84 1.40 18.52 -4.52
C LEU A 84 0.92 19.69 -5.39
N THR A 85 1.72 20.75 -5.50
CA THR A 85 1.38 21.90 -6.34
C THR A 85 2.11 21.91 -7.67
N ALA A 86 3.12 21.05 -7.86
CA ALA A 86 3.90 21.01 -9.09
C ALA A 86 3.05 20.62 -10.32
N THR A 87 3.38 21.21 -11.47
CA THR A 87 2.69 20.94 -12.73
C THR A 87 3.39 19.78 -13.46
N PRO A 88 2.71 18.65 -13.68
CA PRO A 88 3.28 17.52 -14.40
C PRO A 88 3.41 17.83 -15.90
N HIS A 89 4.54 17.45 -16.50
CA HIS A 89 4.77 17.45 -17.93
C HIS A 89 4.75 16.04 -18.49
N LEU A 90 4.56 15.91 -19.81
CA LEU A 90 4.60 14.61 -20.47
C LEU A 90 6.00 13.98 -20.36
N GLY A 91 6.05 12.75 -19.86
CA GLY A 91 7.28 11.96 -19.82
C GLY A 91 7.78 11.64 -21.23
N ALA A 92 9.09 11.76 -21.45
CA ALA A 92 9.70 11.53 -22.74
C ALA A 92 11.10 10.91 -22.65
N ASN A 93 11.39 10.00 -23.56
CA ASN A 93 12.64 9.24 -23.63
C ASN A 93 13.79 10.13 -24.15
N GLY A 94 14.97 10.00 -23.55
CA GLY A 94 16.16 10.72 -24.01
C GLY A 94 16.10 12.24 -23.87
N THR A 95 15.26 12.74 -22.97
CA THR A 95 15.13 14.17 -22.68
C THR A 95 16.08 14.60 -21.56
N TYR A 96 16.26 15.93 -21.39
CA TYR A 96 17.14 16.50 -20.37
C TYR A 96 18.57 15.93 -20.40
N GLY A 97 19.10 15.61 -21.58
CA GLY A 97 20.46 15.06 -21.74
C GLY A 97 20.65 13.59 -21.34
N ALA A 98 19.57 12.88 -21.00
CA ALA A 98 19.57 11.44 -20.76
C ALA A 98 19.65 10.64 -22.08
N PRO A 99 20.13 9.38 -22.05
CA PRO A 99 20.04 8.50 -23.22
C PRO A 99 18.58 8.08 -23.50
N SER A 100 18.28 7.61 -24.71
CA SER A 100 16.94 7.17 -25.11
C SER A 100 16.42 5.96 -24.33
N SER A 101 17.29 5.23 -23.63
CA SER A 101 16.94 4.15 -22.71
C SER A 101 16.39 4.64 -21.37
N ILE A 102 16.43 5.96 -21.09
CA ILE A 102 15.88 6.58 -19.89
C ILE A 102 14.72 7.50 -20.27
N ALA A 103 13.60 7.33 -19.60
CA ALA A 103 12.46 8.24 -19.64
C ALA A 103 12.56 9.24 -18.49
N VAL A 104 12.24 10.51 -18.78
CA VAL A 104 12.19 11.58 -17.77
C VAL A 104 10.82 12.22 -17.80
N THR A 105 10.18 12.33 -16.63
CA THR A 105 8.93 13.08 -16.42
C THR A 105 9.22 14.24 -15.49
N ALA A 106 9.07 15.47 -15.99
CA ALA A 106 9.30 16.68 -15.20
C ALA A 106 8.02 17.14 -14.49
N PHE A 107 8.17 17.58 -13.26
CA PHE A 107 7.14 18.24 -12.47
C PHE A 107 7.70 19.61 -12.09
N LEU A 108 7.20 20.65 -12.75
CA LEU A 108 7.73 22.01 -12.57
C LEU A 108 6.98 22.74 -11.46
N GLY A 109 7.72 23.48 -10.64
CA GLY A 109 7.16 24.19 -9.51
C GLY A 109 6.07 25.17 -9.95
N ASN A 110 4.90 25.09 -9.31
CA ASN A 110 3.82 26.06 -9.45
C ASN A 110 3.50 26.60 -8.05
N GLY A 111 3.78 27.90 -7.86
CA GLY A 111 3.82 28.54 -6.54
C GLY A 111 5.08 28.25 -5.71
N THR A 112 6.01 27.43 -6.21
CA THR A 112 7.32 27.16 -5.59
C THR A 112 8.42 27.18 -6.67
N SER A 113 9.69 27.34 -6.27
CA SER A 113 10.84 27.24 -7.18
C SER A 113 11.29 25.80 -7.42
N THR A 114 10.77 24.84 -6.63
CA THR A 114 11.22 23.46 -6.63
C THR A 114 10.69 22.70 -7.83
N ASN A 115 11.57 22.02 -8.55
CA ASN A 115 11.23 21.12 -9.65
C ASN A 115 11.64 19.70 -9.31
N PHE A 116 10.85 18.73 -9.79
CA PHE A 116 11.14 17.30 -9.67
C PHE A 116 11.30 16.67 -11.05
N TYR A 117 12.20 15.72 -11.17
CA TYR A 117 12.43 14.96 -12.39
C TYR A 117 12.41 13.48 -12.03
N VAL A 118 11.28 12.84 -12.35
CA VAL A 118 11.10 11.40 -12.13
C VAL A 118 11.69 10.67 -13.32
N ILE A 119 12.69 9.84 -13.05
CA ILE A 119 13.34 9.05 -14.08
C ILE A 119 13.02 7.57 -13.93
N GLY A 120 13.04 6.85 -15.04
CA GLY A 120 12.96 5.40 -15.07
C GLY A 120 13.52 4.87 -16.38
N HIS A 121 13.68 3.55 -16.49
CA HIS A 121 13.96 2.94 -17.79
C HIS A 121 12.81 3.23 -18.76
N ALA A 122 13.15 3.62 -19.99
CA ALA A 122 12.18 3.88 -21.06
C ALA A 122 11.35 2.62 -21.37
N ASP A 123 12.00 1.45 -21.31
CA ASP A 123 11.32 0.18 -21.07
C ASP A 123 11.24 -0.07 -19.57
N PHE A 124 10.08 0.20 -18.98
CA PHE A 124 9.86 0.06 -17.54
C PHE A 124 10.00 -1.38 -17.02
N THR A 125 10.06 -2.39 -17.91
CA THR A 125 10.29 -3.79 -17.54
C THR A 125 11.77 -4.15 -17.41
N SER A 126 12.66 -3.28 -17.87
CA SER A 126 14.11 -3.49 -17.92
C SER A 126 14.68 -3.81 -16.52
N ILE A 127 15.68 -4.69 -16.53
CA ILE A 127 16.50 -5.06 -15.39
C ILE A 127 17.97 -4.66 -15.59
N ASP A 128 18.26 -3.85 -16.60
CA ASP A 128 19.61 -3.42 -16.95
C ASP A 128 20.15 -2.36 -15.98
N ASN A 129 21.47 -2.21 -15.96
CA ASN A 129 22.13 -1.10 -15.27
C ASN A 129 22.51 -0.03 -16.29
N THR A 130 21.81 1.10 -16.26
CA THR A 130 22.00 2.18 -17.25
C THR A 130 22.75 3.36 -16.64
N GLN A 131 23.86 3.75 -17.26
CA GLN A 131 24.56 5.00 -16.94
C GLN A 131 23.96 6.17 -17.70
N TYR A 132 23.81 7.32 -17.03
CA TYR A 132 23.24 8.52 -17.64
C TYR A 132 23.80 9.80 -17.04
N THR A 133 23.53 10.92 -17.71
CA THR A 133 23.71 12.28 -17.20
C THR A 133 22.42 13.04 -17.40
N LEU A 134 22.24 14.13 -16.67
CA LEU A 134 21.11 15.05 -16.86
C LEU A 134 21.62 16.47 -17.11
N VAL A 135 20.84 17.26 -17.83
CA VAL A 135 21.01 18.70 -18.00
C VAL A 135 19.71 19.34 -17.53
N LEU A 136 19.72 19.89 -16.31
CA LEU A 136 18.53 20.37 -15.64
C LEU A 136 18.59 21.89 -15.44
N PRO A 137 17.48 22.62 -15.65
CA PRO A 137 17.40 24.04 -15.32
C PRO A 137 17.41 24.24 -13.80
N THR A 138 18.16 25.24 -13.35
CA THR A 138 18.26 25.66 -11.95
C THR A 138 18.25 27.18 -11.84
N SER A 139 18.15 27.71 -10.62
CA SER A 139 18.29 29.13 -10.32
C SER A 139 19.62 29.76 -10.75
N ILE A 140 20.66 28.95 -11.01
CA ILE A 140 21.97 29.42 -11.48
C ILE A 140 22.24 29.04 -12.95
N GLY A 141 21.20 28.67 -13.70
CA GLY A 141 21.27 28.24 -15.09
C GLY A 141 21.23 26.72 -15.25
N ASP A 142 21.38 26.27 -16.49
CA ASP A 142 21.35 24.83 -16.81
C ASP A 142 22.63 24.15 -16.32
N ILE A 143 22.47 23.10 -15.51
CA ILE A 143 23.59 22.33 -14.96
C ILE A 143 23.56 20.92 -15.53
N LYS A 144 24.71 20.49 -16.07
CA LYS A 144 24.97 19.08 -16.36
C LYS A 144 25.34 18.35 -15.07
N ILE A 145 24.62 17.29 -14.74
CA ILE A 145 24.78 16.45 -13.56
C ILE A 145 25.22 15.04 -14.00
N PRO A 146 26.32 14.48 -13.45
CA PRO A 146 27.18 15.07 -12.42
C PRO A 146 28.05 16.21 -12.95
N HIS A 147 28.09 17.32 -12.21
CA HIS A 147 28.84 18.52 -12.53
C HIS A 147 30.35 18.34 -12.32
N LEU A 148 30.76 17.41 -11.45
CA LEU A 148 32.16 17.01 -11.24
C LEU A 148 32.68 15.98 -12.27
N GLY A 149 31.81 15.52 -13.18
CA GLY A 149 32.11 14.49 -14.17
C GLY A 149 31.74 13.09 -13.69
N GLY A 150 31.75 12.13 -14.62
CA GLY A 150 31.24 10.77 -14.40
C GLY A 150 29.77 10.63 -14.84
N HIS A 151 29.12 9.60 -14.30
CA HIS A 151 27.75 9.23 -14.66
C HIS A 151 26.93 8.89 -13.40
N LEU A 152 25.64 9.19 -13.46
CA LEU A 152 24.65 8.58 -12.56
C LEU A 152 24.34 7.17 -13.07
N THR A 153 23.79 6.31 -12.21
CA THR A 153 23.40 4.94 -12.57
C THR A 153 21.96 4.69 -12.15
N LEU A 154 21.19 4.00 -12.99
CA LEU A 154 19.87 3.47 -12.68
C LEU A 154 19.95 1.95 -12.76
N ASN A 155 19.80 1.26 -11.62
CA ASN A 155 20.01 -0.18 -11.54
C ASN A 155 18.69 -0.96 -11.57
N GLY A 156 18.47 -1.75 -12.61
CA GLY A 156 17.33 -2.64 -12.72
C GLY A 156 15.97 -1.91 -12.71
N ARG A 157 15.00 -2.48 -11.99
CA ARG A 157 13.64 -1.93 -11.86
C ARG A 157 13.60 -0.85 -10.79
N ASP A 158 14.18 0.27 -11.13
CA ASP A 158 14.31 1.42 -10.23
C ASP A 158 13.81 2.70 -10.91
N SER A 159 13.43 3.65 -10.09
CA SER A 159 13.02 4.99 -10.48
C SER A 159 13.52 5.97 -9.44
N LYS A 160 13.91 7.17 -9.86
CA LYS A 160 14.49 8.18 -8.96
C LYS A 160 13.76 9.51 -9.10
N PHE A 161 13.58 10.19 -7.98
CA PHE A 161 13.21 11.59 -7.94
C PHE A 161 14.46 12.47 -7.81
N HIS A 162 14.87 13.08 -8.92
CA HIS A 162 15.87 14.16 -8.88
C HIS A 162 15.18 15.49 -8.65
N VAL A 163 15.87 16.43 -8.03
CA VAL A 163 15.31 17.75 -7.72
C VAL A 163 16.21 18.89 -8.13
N THR A 164 15.59 20.02 -8.49
CA THR A 164 16.27 21.31 -8.60
C THR A 164 15.54 22.36 -7.78
N ASP A 165 16.32 23.30 -7.24
CA ASP A 165 15.85 24.41 -6.40
C ASP A 165 14.90 23.99 -5.27
N TYR A 166 15.28 22.91 -4.57
CA TYR A 166 14.50 22.34 -3.48
C TYR A 166 14.69 23.16 -2.19
N ASP A 167 13.60 23.63 -1.59
CA ASP A 167 13.66 24.41 -0.35
C ASP A 167 13.89 23.52 0.89
N VAL A 168 15.08 23.62 1.46
CA VAL A 168 15.48 22.97 2.71
C VAL A 168 15.33 23.95 3.88
N GLY A 169 14.07 24.32 4.16
CA GLY A 169 13.73 25.22 5.27
C GLY A 169 14.36 26.62 5.18
N GLY A 170 14.40 27.18 3.98
CA GLY A 170 14.98 28.49 3.62
C GLY A 170 16.34 28.39 2.93
N ILE A 171 16.93 27.19 2.85
CA ILE A 171 18.19 26.95 2.15
C ILE A 171 17.87 26.32 0.80
N ASN A 172 18.31 26.97 -0.28
CA ASN A 172 18.14 26.43 -1.62
C ASN A 172 19.09 25.25 -1.88
N LEU A 173 18.57 24.04 -2.05
CA LEU A 173 19.30 22.92 -2.63
C LEU A 173 19.20 23.02 -4.15
N ILE A 174 20.24 23.60 -4.77
CA ILE A 174 20.26 23.98 -6.19
C ILE A 174 19.92 22.77 -7.07
N TYR A 175 20.52 21.62 -6.76
CA TYR A 175 20.15 20.33 -7.33
C TYR A 175 20.55 19.19 -6.41
N SER A 176 19.87 18.05 -6.55
CA SER A 176 20.31 16.78 -6.00
C SER A 176 19.90 15.64 -6.92
N SER A 177 20.85 14.77 -7.25
CA SER A 177 20.56 13.48 -7.86
C SER A 177 20.32 12.37 -6.84
N ALA A 178 20.67 12.60 -5.57
CA ALA A 178 20.26 11.73 -4.47
C ALA A 178 18.80 12.03 -4.10
N GLU A 179 18.06 11.00 -3.75
CA GLU A 179 16.66 11.14 -3.34
C GLU A 179 16.57 11.69 -1.92
N ILE A 180 15.54 12.49 -1.66
CA ILE A 180 15.30 13.08 -0.35
C ILE A 180 14.43 12.12 0.47
N PHE A 181 14.96 11.60 1.58
CA PHE A 181 14.17 10.83 2.53
C PHE A 181 13.29 11.75 3.38
N THR A 182 13.89 12.78 3.98
CA THR A 182 13.19 13.76 4.82
C THR A 182 14.03 15.01 5.09
N GLN A 183 13.39 16.05 5.64
CA GLN A 183 14.04 17.25 6.15
C GLN A 183 13.42 17.77 7.46
N ALA A 184 14.23 18.30 8.37
CA ALA A 184 13.80 18.91 9.64
C ALA A 184 14.46 20.25 9.89
N ARG A 185 13.77 21.05 10.71
CA ARG A 185 14.40 22.11 11.49
C ARG A 185 14.87 21.52 12.82
N GLY A 186 16.17 21.63 13.08
CA GLY A 186 16.73 21.31 14.39
C GLY A 186 16.58 22.50 15.34
N SER A 187 17.20 22.41 16.52
CA SER A 187 17.24 23.53 17.45
C SER A 187 17.89 24.78 16.83
N GLY A 188 17.25 25.94 16.98
CA GLY A 188 17.75 27.22 16.45
C GLY A 188 17.60 27.35 14.94
N SER A 189 18.68 27.70 14.23
CA SER A 189 18.70 27.84 12.77
C SER A 189 19.17 26.58 12.04
N THR A 190 19.44 25.48 12.76
CA THR A 190 19.93 24.23 12.17
C THR A 190 18.88 23.62 11.23
N ARG A 191 19.35 23.07 10.11
CA ARG A 191 18.56 22.29 9.16
C ARG A 191 19.21 20.93 8.99
N VAL A 192 18.39 19.89 8.95
CA VAL A 192 18.83 18.51 8.70
C VAL A 192 18.14 18.03 7.45
N LEU A 193 18.92 17.53 6.49
CA LEU A 193 18.46 16.93 5.25
C LEU A 193 19.06 15.53 5.16
N ILE A 194 18.21 14.52 4.91
CA ILE A 194 18.67 13.15 4.68
C ILE A 194 18.49 12.83 3.21
N LEU A 195 19.62 12.63 2.54
CA LEU A 195 19.72 12.18 1.16
C LEU A 195 20.08 10.70 1.14
N TYR A 196 19.55 9.95 0.18
CA TYR A 196 19.86 8.54 -0.01
C TYR A 196 19.99 8.17 -1.50
N GLY A 197 20.62 7.02 -1.74
CA GLY A 197 20.85 6.46 -3.06
C GLY A 197 21.07 4.96 -2.98
N GLY A 198 20.98 4.27 -4.12
CA GLY A 198 21.20 2.84 -4.17
C GLY A 198 22.65 2.47 -3.85
N ALA A 199 22.87 1.23 -3.40
CA ALA A 199 24.22 0.72 -3.21
C ALA A 199 25.01 0.77 -4.52
N ALA A 200 26.24 1.29 -4.43
CA ALA A 200 27.16 1.50 -5.56
C ALA A 200 26.72 2.56 -6.58
N GLU A 201 25.68 3.35 -6.28
CA GLU A 201 25.36 4.54 -7.06
C GLU A 201 26.21 5.73 -6.62
N THR A 202 26.62 6.53 -7.60
CA THR A 202 27.24 7.84 -7.35
C THR A 202 26.16 8.90 -7.47
N HIS A 203 25.99 9.70 -6.42
CA HIS A 203 25.08 10.85 -6.46
C HIS A 203 25.82 12.15 -6.23
N GLU A 204 25.25 13.24 -6.73
CA GLU A 204 25.79 14.58 -6.61
C GLU A 204 24.70 15.56 -6.18
N PHE A 205 25.04 16.48 -5.27
CA PHE A 205 24.16 17.60 -4.93
C PHE A 205 24.93 18.91 -4.80
N GLY A 206 24.22 20.03 -5.00
CA GLY A 206 24.76 21.39 -5.02
C GLY A 206 24.11 22.31 -3.99
N LEU A 207 24.92 23.01 -3.20
CA LEU A 207 24.48 24.04 -2.25
C LEU A 207 25.10 25.41 -2.57
N PRO A 208 24.47 26.53 -2.21
CA PRO A 208 25.01 27.87 -2.44
C PRO A 208 26.36 28.10 -1.74
N SER A 209 27.33 28.69 -2.44
CA SER A 209 28.69 28.89 -1.93
C SER A 209 28.78 29.83 -0.73
N HIS A 210 27.83 30.76 -0.61
CA HIS A 210 27.78 31.75 0.48
C HIS A 210 27.51 31.12 1.86
N LEU A 211 27.12 29.84 1.91
CA LEU A 211 26.96 29.09 3.16
C LEU A 211 28.30 28.69 3.82
N GLY A 212 29.43 28.93 3.13
CA GLY A 212 30.77 28.59 3.61
C GLY A 212 31.19 27.18 3.21
N LYS A 213 32.49 26.88 3.40
CA LYS A 213 33.06 25.57 3.03
C LYS A 213 32.50 24.46 3.93
N PRO A 214 31.97 23.37 3.36
CA PRO A 214 31.43 22.27 4.15
C PRO A 214 32.51 21.50 4.90
N THR A 215 32.11 20.88 6.01
CA THR A 215 32.97 19.99 6.81
C THR A 215 32.41 18.57 6.81
N VAL A 216 33.27 17.58 6.58
CA VAL A 216 32.90 16.17 6.71
C VAL A 216 33.16 15.75 8.14
N ILE A 217 32.11 15.35 8.86
CA ILE A 217 32.22 14.90 10.25
C ILE A 217 32.40 13.37 10.31
N ILE A 218 31.67 12.64 9.45
CA ILE A 218 31.65 11.18 9.42
C ILE A 218 31.69 10.72 7.96
N GLY A 219 32.48 9.68 7.69
CA GLY A 219 32.68 9.09 6.37
C GLY A 219 33.91 9.65 5.65
N ASP A 220 34.48 8.84 4.78
CA ASP A 220 35.71 9.09 4.02
C ASP A 220 35.46 9.11 2.49
N HIS A 221 34.25 8.75 2.06
CA HIS A 221 33.85 8.68 0.65
C HIS A 221 33.02 9.88 0.17
N ILE A 222 33.24 11.06 0.75
CA ILE A 222 32.59 12.32 0.32
C ILE A 222 33.64 13.23 -0.32
N GLU A 223 33.45 13.56 -1.59
CA GLU A 223 34.26 14.55 -2.29
C GLU A 223 33.55 15.91 -2.28
N ILE A 224 34.24 16.97 -1.84
CA ILE A 224 33.72 18.34 -1.80
C ILE A 224 34.53 19.23 -2.73
N LYS A 225 33.89 19.82 -3.73
CA LYS A 225 34.51 20.76 -4.69
C LYS A 225 33.65 22.01 -4.87
N GLN A 226 34.29 23.18 -4.99
CA GLN A 226 33.59 24.41 -5.34
C GLN A 226 33.54 24.58 -6.85
N ARG A 227 32.37 24.93 -7.39
CA ARG A 227 32.17 25.27 -8.80
C ARG A 227 31.28 26.51 -8.90
N GLY A 228 31.87 27.61 -9.37
CA GLY A 228 31.20 28.91 -9.42
C GLY A 228 30.62 29.32 -8.06
N CYS A 229 29.31 29.55 -8.03
CA CYS A 229 28.56 29.95 -6.85
C CYS A 229 27.98 28.77 -6.03
N SER A 230 28.50 27.55 -6.22
CA SER A 230 28.00 26.36 -5.52
C SER A 230 29.12 25.46 -4.95
N TRP A 231 28.80 24.79 -3.84
CA TRP A 231 29.53 23.64 -3.31
C TRP A 231 28.88 22.37 -3.81
N VAL A 232 29.69 21.45 -4.33
CA VAL A 232 29.25 20.18 -4.93
C VAL A 232 29.77 19.01 -4.09
N TYR A 233 28.92 18.03 -3.86
CA TYR A 233 29.16 16.89 -2.96
C TYR A 233 28.81 15.56 -3.61
N LEU A 234 29.66 14.54 -3.44
CA LEU A 234 29.37 13.16 -3.85
C LEU A 234 29.00 12.27 -2.65
N LEU A 235 27.95 11.44 -2.76
CA LEU A 235 27.44 10.59 -1.68
C LEU A 235 27.29 9.11 -2.08
N TRP A 236 27.36 8.22 -1.08
CA TRP A 236 27.11 6.78 -1.19
C TRP A 236 26.50 6.22 0.11
N ARG A 237 25.22 5.77 0.13
CA ARG A 237 24.70 4.90 1.22
C ARG A 237 23.27 4.35 1.06
N ASN A 238 23.11 3.07 1.46
CA ASN A 238 21.87 2.27 1.58
C ASN A 238 21.27 2.19 3.02
N ASP A 239 21.44 3.20 3.88
CA ASP A 239 21.11 3.12 5.32
C ASP A 239 19.77 3.78 5.72
N ALA A 240 19.05 4.35 4.74
CA ALA A 240 17.82 5.14 4.98
C ALA A 240 16.68 4.32 5.62
N TYR A 241 16.62 3.01 5.39
CA TYR A 241 15.56 2.14 5.92
C TYR A 241 15.51 2.03 7.45
N ASN A 242 16.60 2.41 8.13
CA ASN A 242 16.70 2.41 9.58
C ASN A 242 16.32 3.76 10.21
N TYR A 243 15.88 4.74 9.41
CA TYR A 243 15.49 6.06 9.90
C TYR A 243 13.98 6.15 10.09
N TRP A 244 13.59 6.79 11.18
CA TRP A 244 12.20 7.03 11.54
C TRP A 244 11.96 8.52 11.73
N VAL A 245 10.82 8.96 11.20
CA VAL A 245 10.35 10.34 11.29
C VAL A 245 9.01 10.32 11.99
N THR A 246 8.88 11.09 13.06
CA THR A 246 7.59 11.33 13.68
C THR A 246 7.37 12.82 13.88
N GLU A 247 6.15 13.25 13.62
CA GLU A 247 5.74 14.60 13.95
C GLU A 247 5.54 14.77 15.44
N TRP A 248 5.95 15.93 15.92
CA TRP A 248 5.76 16.40 17.27
C TRP A 248 4.27 16.64 17.57
N PRO A 249 3.66 15.95 18.54
CA PRO A 249 2.26 16.19 18.89
C PRO A 249 2.06 17.61 19.41
N VAL A 250 1.02 18.29 18.91
CA VAL A 250 0.62 19.64 19.36
C VAL A 250 -0.75 19.58 20.01
N LEU A 251 -1.17 20.66 20.68
CA LEU A 251 -2.51 20.74 21.25
C LEU A 251 -3.60 20.70 20.16
N GLY A 252 -4.85 20.42 20.56
CA GLY A 252 -6.00 20.45 19.66
C GLY A 252 -6.14 21.81 18.94
N PRO A 253 -6.71 21.83 17.71
CA PRO A 253 -7.43 20.73 17.06
C PRO A 253 -6.54 19.74 16.29
N ILE A 254 -5.28 20.06 16.01
CA ILE A 254 -4.40 19.21 15.19
C ILE A 254 -3.97 17.94 15.94
N GLY A 255 -3.64 18.05 17.23
CA GLY A 255 -3.39 16.86 18.07
C GLY A 255 -2.32 15.92 17.49
N ASN A 256 -2.73 14.67 17.24
CA ASN A 256 -1.89 13.61 16.69
C ASN A 256 -2.01 13.42 15.17
N TYR A 257 -2.78 14.26 14.46
CA TYR A 257 -2.98 14.14 13.00
C TYR A 257 -1.83 14.77 12.21
N SER A 258 -1.51 14.21 11.05
CA SER A 258 -0.42 14.72 10.22
C SER A 258 -0.61 16.18 9.82
N SER A 259 0.44 17.00 9.96
CA SER A 259 0.39 18.40 9.57
C SER A 259 1.76 18.97 9.23
N PRO A 260 1.92 19.66 8.09
CA PRO A 260 3.15 20.38 7.74
C PRO A 260 3.57 21.46 8.75
N SER A 261 2.65 21.86 9.64
CA SER A 261 2.91 22.88 10.67
C SER A 261 3.67 22.34 11.89
N LYS A 262 3.80 21.03 12.03
CA LYS A 262 4.45 20.41 13.19
C LYS A 262 5.95 20.30 12.99
N ASP A 263 6.67 20.47 14.09
CA ASP A 263 8.06 20.05 14.14
C ASP A 263 8.15 18.53 14.01
N VAL A 264 9.28 18.04 13.53
CA VAL A 264 9.53 16.61 13.34
C VAL A 264 10.77 16.21 14.15
N VAL A 265 10.71 15.01 14.71
CA VAL A 265 11.84 14.40 15.42
C VAL A 265 12.33 13.21 14.60
N PHE A 266 13.64 13.14 14.43
CA PHE A 266 14.29 12.14 13.60
C PHE A 266 15.20 11.26 14.43
N VAL A 267 15.02 9.95 14.29
CA VAL A 267 15.89 8.96 14.92
C VAL A 267 16.33 7.93 13.91
N LYS A 268 17.57 7.49 14.02
CA LYS A 268 18.02 6.23 13.48
C LYS A 268 17.74 5.16 14.53
N ALA A 269 17.10 4.06 14.15
CA ALA A 269 16.74 2.96 15.05
C ALA A 269 16.73 1.63 14.29
N GLY A 270 16.09 0.61 14.85
CA GLY A 270 15.88 -0.69 14.23
C GLY A 270 14.47 -0.83 13.65
N TYR A 271 13.80 -1.91 14.06
CA TYR A 271 12.61 -2.44 13.41
C TYR A 271 11.40 -1.51 13.32
N ARG A 272 11.03 -0.81 14.41
CA ARG A 272 9.90 0.12 14.36
C ARG A 272 9.92 1.14 15.50
N ILE A 273 9.74 2.41 15.16
CA ILE A 273 9.34 3.45 16.10
C ILE A 273 7.88 3.80 15.84
N ARG A 274 7.08 3.83 16.91
CA ARG A 274 5.62 4.05 16.87
C ARG A 274 5.26 5.48 17.24
N THR A 275 5.79 5.98 18.35
CA THR A 275 5.54 7.34 18.83
C THR A 275 6.79 7.96 19.43
N MET A 276 6.87 9.28 19.41
CA MET A 276 7.97 10.03 20.03
C MET A 276 7.41 11.26 20.75
N TYR A 277 7.82 11.44 22.00
CA TYR A 277 7.51 12.59 22.84
C TYR A 277 8.80 13.13 23.47
N LEU A 278 8.80 14.41 23.82
CA LEU A 278 9.88 15.19 24.41
C LEU A 278 9.30 15.93 25.59
N ILE A 279 9.51 15.37 26.78
CA ILE A 279 9.00 15.96 28.01
C ILE A 279 10.20 16.40 28.83
N ASN A 280 10.27 17.68 29.19
CA ASN A 280 11.36 18.24 30.00
C ASN A 280 12.77 17.95 29.42
N ASN A 281 12.90 17.95 28.10
CA ASN A 281 14.10 17.58 27.32
C ASN A 281 14.50 16.09 27.36
N GLN A 282 13.62 15.19 27.78
CA GLN A 282 13.81 13.74 27.69
C GLN A 282 13.01 13.20 26.52
N LEU A 283 13.64 12.42 25.64
CA LEU A 283 12.97 11.82 24.48
C LEU A 283 12.37 10.47 24.87
N LEU A 284 11.05 10.37 24.90
CA LEU A 284 10.26 9.20 25.19
C LEU A 284 9.80 8.57 23.87
N LEU A 285 10.28 7.37 23.60
CA LEU A 285 9.98 6.59 22.42
C LEU A 285 9.08 5.42 22.81
N THR A 286 8.15 5.08 21.93
CA THR A 286 7.54 3.74 21.92
C THR A 286 7.85 3.05 20.61
N GLY A 287 8.07 1.75 20.63
CA GLY A 287 8.50 1.03 19.44
C GLY A 287 8.73 -0.45 19.68
N ASP A 288 9.10 -1.14 18.60
CA ASP A 288 9.35 -2.57 18.59
C ASP A 288 10.81 -2.82 18.20
N VAL A 289 11.39 -3.86 18.82
CA VAL A 289 12.77 -4.27 18.60
C VAL A 289 12.77 -5.76 18.31
N ASN A 290 13.36 -6.18 17.18
CA ASN A 290 13.49 -7.58 16.78
C ASN A 290 14.95 -8.09 16.80
N ALA A 291 15.91 -7.20 17.05
CA ALA A 291 17.33 -7.46 17.13
C ALA A 291 17.99 -6.36 17.98
N THR A 292 19.16 -6.62 18.54
CA THR A 292 19.90 -5.59 19.29
C THR A 292 20.18 -4.42 18.35
N THR A 293 19.81 -3.21 18.76
CA THR A 293 19.82 -2.02 17.90
C THR A 293 20.29 -0.79 18.65
N GLU A 294 20.82 0.18 17.92
CA GLU A 294 21.21 1.48 18.43
C GLU A 294 20.14 2.49 18.06
N ILE A 295 19.74 3.32 19.03
CA ILE A 295 18.85 4.45 18.80
C ILE A 295 19.71 5.71 18.87
N GLU A 296 19.80 6.44 17.76
CA GLU A 296 20.51 7.71 17.64
C GLU A 296 19.52 8.82 17.28
N VAL A 297 19.53 9.92 18.03
CA VAL A 297 18.69 11.09 17.75
C VAL A 297 19.42 12.02 16.81
N ILE A 298 18.92 12.12 15.59
CA ILE A 298 19.53 12.88 14.49
C ILE A 298 19.08 14.34 14.51
N SER A 299 17.80 14.57 14.81
CA SER A 299 17.24 15.92 14.91
C SER A 299 16.11 15.98 15.93
N THR A 300 16.07 17.06 16.69
CA THR A 300 15.03 17.38 17.66
C THR A 300 14.88 18.90 17.79
N PRO A 301 13.69 19.43 18.10
CA PRO A 301 13.52 20.83 18.46
C PRO A 301 14.19 21.19 19.81
N ALA A 302 14.56 20.21 20.64
CA ALA A 302 15.24 20.45 21.90
C ALA A 302 16.66 21.02 21.69
N THR A 303 17.01 22.09 22.39
CA THR A 303 18.39 22.64 22.38
C THR A 303 19.41 21.70 23.03
N ARG A 304 18.98 20.87 23.98
CA ARG A 304 19.79 19.85 24.62
C ARG A 304 18.92 18.72 25.14
N LEU A 305 19.20 17.49 24.73
CA LEU A 305 18.55 16.29 25.26
C LEU A 305 19.19 15.86 26.58
N LYS A 306 18.37 15.40 27.52
CA LYS A 306 18.79 14.82 28.80
C LYS A 306 18.98 13.30 28.74
N GLY A 307 18.32 12.64 27.79
CA GLY A 307 18.37 11.19 27.64
C GLY A 307 17.26 10.67 26.75
N ILE A 308 17.26 9.36 26.55
CA ILE A 308 16.30 8.62 25.74
C ILE A 308 15.62 7.57 26.62
N THR A 309 14.33 7.35 26.40
CA THR A 309 13.55 6.29 27.04
C THR A 309 12.84 5.52 25.93
N LEU A 310 12.85 4.19 25.99
CA LEU A 310 12.10 3.34 25.05
C LEU A 310 11.12 2.46 25.84
N ASN A 311 9.83 2.51 25.50
CA ASN A 311 8.78 1.71 26.15
C ASN A 311 8.75 1.84 27.68
N GLY A 312 9.08 3.03 28.20
CA GLY A 312 9.16 3.33 29.63
C GLY A 312 10.54 3.08 30.27
N GLU A 313 11.46 2.38 29.60
CA GLU A 313 12.79 2.07 30.10
C GLU A 313 13.82 3.13 29.70
N VAL A 314 14.58 3.67 30.67
CA VAL A 314 15.60 4.69 30.42
C VAL A 314 16.85 4.05 29.83
N LEU A 315 17.29 4.55 28.68
CA LEU A 315 18.49 4.07 28.02
C LEU A 315 19.75 4.72 28.61
N GLN A 316 20.83 3.94 28.68
CA GLN A 316 22.16 4.49 28.90
C GLN A 316 22.62 5.18 27.62
N THR A 317 22.76 6.50 27.67
CA THR A 317 23.06 7.31 26.50
C THR A 317 24.48 7.86 26.49
N SER A 318 25.07 7.93 25.31
CA SER A 318 26.33 8.61 25.03
C SER A 318 26.14 9.66 23.93
N THR A 319 27.18 10.44 23.65
CA THR A 319 27.18 11.42 22.58
C THR A 319 28.17 10.98 21.50
N THR A 320 27.74 11.00 20.25
CA THR A 320 28.59 10.74 19.08
C THR A 320 29.54 11.92 18.81
N SER A 321 30.50 11.74 17.90
CA SER A 321 31.43 12.81 17.50
C SER A 321 30.76 14.04 16.87
N ASN A 322 29.58 13.88 16.26
CA ASN A 322 28.78 14.96 15.70
C ASN A 322 27.78 15.57 16.70
N GLY A 323 27.79 15.14 17.97
CA GLY A 323 26.96 15.72 19.02
C GLY A 323 25.59 15.06 19.20
N ASN A 324 25.27 14.01 18.43
CA ASN A 324 24.00 13.30 18.56
C ASN A 324 23.96 12.45 19.82
N VAL A 325 22.81 12.41 20.48
CA VAL A 325 22.58 11.52 21.63
C VAL A 325 22.17 10.15 21.10
N TRP A 326 22.82 9.10 21.59
CA TRP A 326 22.50 7.73 21.19
C TRP A 326 22.54 6.77 22.37
N GLY A 327 21.88 5.62 22.25
CA GLY A 327 21.92 4.54 23.23
C GLY A 327 21.59 3.19 22.60
N ALA A 328 22.14 2.11 23.18
CA ALA A 328 21.92 0.74 22.70
C ALA A 328 20.73 0.09 23.41
N VAL A 329 19.90 -0.62 22.65
CA VAL A 329 18.80 -1.45 23.13
C VAL A 329 19.15 -2.91 22.87
N ARG A 330 19.40 -3.65 23.94
CA ARG A 330 19.70 -5.09 23.85
C ARG A 330 18.41 -5.88 23.63
N TYR A 331 18.44 -6.76 22.65
CA TYR A 331 17.37 -7.71 22.40
C TYR A 331 17.86 -9.12 22.71
N ASN A 332 17.18 -9.79 23.63
CA ASN A 332 17.37 -11.19 23.95
C ASN A 332 16.11 -11.94 23.46
N PRO A 333 16.18 -12.69 22.36
CA PRO A 333 15.02 -13.42 21.85
C PRO A 333 14.47 -14.36 22.94
N PRO A 334 13.17 -14.29 23.28
CA PRO A 334 12.59 -15.18 24.27
C PRO A 334 12.52 -16.60 23.69
N LYS A 335 12.61 -17.60 24.58
CA LYS A 335 12.25 -18.97 24.21
C LYS A 335 10.73 -19.07 24.19
N LEU A 336 10.16 -19.31 23.01
CA LEU A 336 8.72 -19.58 22.86
C LEU A 336 8.46 -21.07 23.07
N ASP A 337 7.55 -21.40 23.98
CA ASP A 337 7.09 -22.76 24.22
C ASP A 337 5.73 -22.94 23.52
N ILE A 338 5.76 -23.49 22.30
CA ILE A 338 4.58 -23.70 21.47
C ILE A 338 4.17 -25.17 21.62
N PRO A 339 2.92 -25.47 22.04
CA PRO A 339 2.48 -26.84 22.24
C PRO A 339 2.46 -27.61 20.91
N ASP A 340 2.88 -28.87 20.97
CA ASP A 340 2.75 -29.79 19.84
C ASP A 340 1.27 -30.16 19.68
N LEU A 341 0.66 -29.67 18.60
CA LEU A 341 -0.76 -29.90 18.30
C LEU A 341 -1.09 -31.39 18.15
N SER A 342 -0.11 -32.24 17.81
CA SER A 342 -0.32 -33.69 17.68
C SER A 342 -0.48 -34.41 19.03
N ASN A 343 0.04 -33.80 20.12
CA ASN A 343 -0.04 -34.35 21.48
C ASN A 343 -1.28 -33.87 22.25
N LEU A 344 -2.11 -33.03 21.63
CA LEU A 344 -3.36 -32.58 22.23
C LEU A 344 -4.39 -33.72 22.23
N GLU A 345 -5.25 -33.75 23.24
CA GLU A 345 -6.38 -34.67 23.28
C GLU A 345 -7.50 -34.17 22.35
N TRP A 346 -7.47 -34.63 21.10
CA TRP A 346 -8.50 -34.30 20.12
C TRP A 346 -9.82 -35.01 20.42
N LYS A 347 -10.91 -34.24 20.43
CA LYS A 347 -12.28 -34.77 20.47
C LYS A 347 -12.89 -34.78 19.07
N PHE A 348 -13.73 -35.77 18.80
CA PHE A 348 -14.40 -35.95 17.52
C PHE A 348 -15.89 -36.17 17.71
N ILE A 349 -16.70 -35.60 16.82
CA ILE A 349 -18.13 -35.89 16.66
C ILE A 349 -18.43 -35.92 15.16
N ASP A 350 -19.26 -36.86 14.74
CA ASP A 350 -19.77 -36.92 13.37
C ASP A 350 -20.64 -35.69 13.11
N SER A 351 -20.30 -34.94 12.06
CA SER A 351 -20.99 -33.69 11.67
C SER A 351 -21.85 -33.88 10.41
N LEU A 352 -22.12 -35.12 10.00
CA LEU A 352 -23.04 -35.46 8.90
C LEU A 352 -24.03 -36.56 9.33
N THR A 353 -24.66 -36.36 10.50
CA THR A 353 -25.67 -37.28 11.04
C THR A 353 -26.89 -37.45 10.11
N GLU A 354 -27.11 -36.50 9.21
CA GLU A 354 -28.15 -36.49 8.17
C GLU A 354 -28.07 -37.69 7.23
N SER A 355 -26.89 -38.28 7.05
CA SER A 355 -26.72 -39.48 6.22
C SER A 355 -27.34 -40.74 6.85
N GLN A 356 -27.63 -40.71 8.16
CA GLN A 356 -28.16 -41.87 8.87
C GLN A 356 -29.65 -42.07 8.58
N VAL A 357 -30.07 -43.33 8.43
CA VAL A 357 -31.48 -43.70 8.17
C VAL A 357 -32.42 -43.23 9.30
N SER A 358 -31.91 -43.12 10.53
CA SER A 358 -32.67 -42.67 11.69
C SER A 358 -32.77 -41.15 11.84
N TYR A 359 -32.16 -40.37 10.95
CA TYR A 359 -32.17 -38.91 11.05
C TYR A 359 -33.56 -38.33 10.79
N ASP A 360 -34.01 -37.45 11.70
CA ASP A 360 -35.30 -36.75 11.61
C ASP A 360 -35.07 -35.31 11.14
N ASP A 361 -35.52 -35.00 9.93
CA ASP A 361 -35.46 -33.67 9.32
C ASP A 361 -36.79 -32.90 9.43
N SER A 362 -37.73 -33.32 10.29
CA SER A 362 -39.06 -32.69 10.43
C SER A 362 -39.03 -31.21 10.80
N VAL A 363 -37.95 -30.74 11.42
CA VAL A 363 -37.75 -29.34 11.80
C VAL A 363 -37.05 -28.50 10.72
N TRP A 364 -36.74 -29.09 9.56
CA TRP A 364 -36.06 -28.39 8.47
C TRP A 364 -37.01 -27.47 7.72
N THR A 365 -36.46 -26.39 7.18
CA THR A 365 -37.20 -25.46 6.33
C THR A 365 -37.63 -26.15 5.03
N PRO A 366 -38.94 -26.28 4.75
CA PRO A 366 -39.40 -26.96 3.56
C PRO A 366 -39.22 -26.09 2.31
N CYS A 367 -38.66 -26.66 1.24
CA CYS A 367 -38.48 -25.97 -0.04
C CYS A 367 -39.77 -25.98 -0.89
N ILE A 368 -40.76 -25.17 -0.50
CA ILE A 368 -42.12 -25.14 -1.08
C ILE A 368 -42.47 -23.87 -1.86
N LEU A 369 -41.55 -22.90 -1.97
CA LEU A 369 -41.82 -21.66 -2.70
C LEU A 369 -41.81 -21.95 -4.21
N ASP A 370 -42.93 -21.68 -4.89
CA ASP A 370 -43.15 -21.93 -6.33
C ASP A 370 -42.69 -20.77 -7.23
N SER A 371 -42.17 -19.70 -6.63
CA SER A 371 -41.75 -18.47 -7.30
C SER A 371 -40.47 -17.91 -6.69
N THR A 372 -39.80 -17.03 -7.43
CA THR A 372 -38.53 -16.41 -7.01
C THR A 372 -38.44 -14.97 -7.49
N ASN A 373 -37.86 -14.11 -6.67
CA ASN A 373 -37.49 -12.74 -7.05
C ASN A 373 -36.16 -12.70 -7.81
N ASN A 374 -35.46 -13.83 -7.95
CA ASN A 374 -34.26 -13.92 -8.76
C ASN A 374 -34.64 -13.76 -10.25
N PRO A 375 -33.98 -12.89 -11.02
CA PRO A 375 -34.24 -12.72 -12.45
C PRO A 375 -34.10 -14.02 -13.28
N ARG A 376 -33.38 -15.02 -12.76
CA ARG A 376 -33.26 -16.35 -13.37
C ARG A 376 -34.53 -17.17 -13.11
N GLN A 377 -35.23 -17.52 -14.19
CA GLN A 377 -36.38 -18.43 -14.15
C GLN A 377 -36.05 -19.77 -13.49
N LEU A 378 -37.05 -20.38 -12.87
CA LEU A 378 -36.91 -21.68 -12.21
C LEU A 378 -36.93 -22.82 -13.23
N ASP A 379 -35.94 -23.70 -13.15
CA ASP A 379 -35.93 -24.98 -13.89
C ASP A 379 -36.48 -26.14 -13.03
N THR A 380 -36.99 -25.82 -11.84
CA THR A 380 -37.51 -26.75 -10.84
C THR A 380 -38.91 -26.31 -10.43
N PRO A 381 -39.79 -27.22 -9.99
CA PRO A 381 -41.15 -26.86 -9.59
C PRO A 381 -41.21 -25.86 -8.43
N ASN A 382 -40.27 -25.98 -7.48
CA ASN A 382 -40.09 -25.07 -6.36
C ASN A 382 -38.66 -24.53 -6.37
N THR A 383 -38.45 -23.29 -5.94
CA THR A 383 -37.11 -22.71 -5.81
C THR A 383 -36.27 -23.51 -4.81
N LEU A 384 -35.05 -23.84 -5.23
CA LEU A 384 -34.00 -24.38 -4.38
C LEU A 384 -32.94 -23.31 -4.06
N TYR A 385 -33.17 -22.03 -4.41
CA TYR A 385 -32.23 -20.96 -4.10
C TYR A 385 -32.24 -20.67 -2.60
N SER A 386 -31.10 -20.88 -1.93
CA SER A 386 -30.96 -20.75 -0.48
C SER A 386 -31.37 -19.36 0.04
N MET A 387 -31.10 -18.30 -0.72
CA MET A 387 -31.42 -16.92 -0.35
C MET A 387 -32.92 -16.65 -0.29
N GLY A 388 -33.74 -17.41 -1.04
CA GLY A 388 -35.20 -17.33 -0.93
C GLY A 388 -35.73 -17.79 0.43
N TYR A 389 -34.92 -18.57 1.15
CA TYR A 389 -35.22 -19.11 2.48
C TYR A 389 -34.38 -18.45 3.59
N GLY A 390 -33.67 -17.36 3.30
CA GLY A 390 -32.85 -16.63 4.28
C GLY A 390 -31.48 -17.23 4.58
N TYR A 391 -31.01 -18.19 3.78
CA TYR A 391 -29.68 -18.81 3.94
C TYR A 391 -28.67 -18.24 2.94
N HIS A 392 -27.66 -17.51 3.42
CA HIS A 392 -26.78 -16.68 2.58
C HIS A 392 -25.29 -17.05 2.59
N THR A 393 -24.86 -18.00 3.42
CA THR A 393 -23.43 -18.26 3.64
C THR A 393 -23.11 -19.71 3.91
N ARG A 394 -21.87 -20.11 3.63
CA ARG A 394 -21.26 -21.40 3.96
C ARG A 394 -21.97 -22.61 3.33
N SER A 395 -21.78 -23.77 3.93
CA SER A 395 -22.33 -25.03 3.45
C SER A 395 -23.85 -25.05 3.58
N LEU A 396 -24.51 -25.49 2.52
CA LEU A 396 -25.95 -25.68 2.43
C LEU A 396 -26.23 -27.17 2.26
N LEU A 397 -27.19 -27.70 3.01
CA LEU A 397 -27.59 -29.10 2.91
C LEU A 397 -29.05 -29.18 2.48
N TYR A 398 -29.30 -29.91 1.41
CA TYR A 398 -30.63 -30.14 0.86
C TYR A 398 -31.01 -31.60 1.03
N ARG A 399 -32.28 -31.85 1.36
CA ARG A 399 -32.84 -33.20 1.47
C ARG A 399 -34.05 -33.37 0.56
N GLY A 400 -33.94 -34.27 -0.41
CA GLY A 400 -34.99 -34.59 -1.36
C GLY A 400 -35.62 -35.94 -1.05
N HIS A 401 -36.89 -35.93 -0.65
CA HIS A 401 -37.69 -37.13 -0.34
C HIS A 401 -38.42 -37.64 -1.57
N PHE A 402 -38.35 -38.93 -1.86
CA PHE A 402 -39.03 -39.54 -2.99
C PHE A 402 -39.39 -41.02 -2.73
N ASN A 403 -40.40 -41.53 -3.43
CA ASN A 403 -40.71 -42.96 -3.49
C ASN A 403 -40.18 -43.53 -4.80
N SER A 404 -39.48 -44.66 -4.75
CA SER A 404 -38.98 -45.33 -5.96
C SER A 404 -40.12 -45.80 -6.87
N ASN A 405 -39.95 -45.66 -8.19
CA ASN A 405 -40.84 -46.24 -9.20
C ASN A 405 -40.05 -47.16 -10.15
N SER A 406 -40.73 -48.02 -10.91
CA SER A 406 -40.09 -49.02 -11.78
C SER A 406 -39.43 -48.45 -13.06
N ARG A 407 -39.25 -47.12 -13.17
CA ARG A 407 -38.74 -46.43 -14.37
C ARG A 407 -37.74 -45.28 -14.11
N GLU A 408 -37.30 -45.00 -12.88
CA GLU A 408 -36.35 -43.89 -12.65
C GLU A 408 -34.87 -44.29 -12.85
N PRO A 409 -34.08 -43.48 -13.58
CA PRO A 409 -32.63 -43.52 -13.52
C PRO A 409 -32.10 -42.59 -12.41
N ASN A 410 -31.51 -43.21 -11.39
CA ASN A 410 -30.44 -42.68 -10.53
C ASN A 410 -30.74 -41.50 -9.56
N VAL A 411 -30.75 -41.78 -8.25
CA VAL A 411 -30.76 -40.78 -7.16
C VAL A 411 -29.97 -41.30 -5.94
N TRP A 412 -29.32 -40.42 -5.18
CA TRP A 412 -28.67 -40.73 -3.88
C TRP A 412 -29.62 -41.22 -2.81
N LEU A 413 -29.11 -42.12 -1.97
CA LEU A 413 -29.95 -43.07 -1.25
C LEU A 413 -29.49 -43.26 0.19
N ASN A 414 -30.13 -42.57 1.13
CA ASN A 414 -29.93 -42.80 2.57
C ASN A 414 -28.44 -42.72 2.99
N ASP A 415 -27.85 -43.83 3.43
CA ASP A 415 -26.47 -43.96 3.91
C ASP A 415 -25.44 -44.31 2.82
N THR A 416 -25.87 -44.43 1.55
CA THR A 416 -25.00 -44.85 0.45
C THR A 416 -24.34 -43.64 -0.23
N PHE A 417 -23.00 -43.61 -0.24
CA PHE A 417 -22.23 -42.60 -0.96
C PHE A 417 -22.11 -42.91 -2.47
N LEU A 418 -22.70 -42.10 -3.36
CA LEU A 418 -22.57 -42.20 -4.82
C LEU A 418 -21.49 -41.28 -5.48
N GLY A 419 -20.64 -40.53 -4.76
CA GLY A 419 -19.69 -39.54 -5.34
C GLY A 419 -19.70 -38.08 -4.85
N SER A 420 -18.72 -37.30 -5.31
CA SER A 420 -18.61 -35.87 -4.94
C SER A 420 -17.94 -35.10 -6.06
N TRP A 421 -18.29 -33.83 -6.20
CA TRP A 421 -17.46 -32.89 -6.93
C TRP A 421 -16.42 -32.28 -5.98
N VAL A 422 -15.14 -32.58 -6.18
CA VAL A 422 -14.00 -32.08 -5.38
C VAL A 422 -13.67 -30.59 -5.56
N GLY A 423 -14.21 -29.93 -6.59
CA GLY A 423 -14.07 -28.48 -6.83
C GLY A 423 -12.99 -28.10 -7.84
N SER A 424 -13.21 -26.98 -8.54
CA SER A 424 -12.27 -26.34 -9.47
C SER A 424 -12.49 -24.83 -9.42
N SER A 425 -11.41 -24.06 -9.52
CA SER A 425 -11.47 -22.60 -9.61
C SER A 425 -12.26 -22.10 -10.83
N ALA A 426 -12.33 -22.90 -11.90
CA ALA A 426 -12.99 -22.54 -13.14
C ALA A 426 -14.53 -22.67 -13.10
N ASN A 427 -15.09 -23.37 -12.10
CA ASN A 427 -16.50 -23.74 -12.10
C ASN A 427 -17.24 -23.13 -10.90
N SER A 428 -18.22 -22.27 -11.17
CA SER A 428 -19.20 -21.81 -10.17
C SER A 428 -20.45 -22.70 -10.13
N THR A 429 -20.73 -23.44 -11.20
CA THR A 429 -21.85 -24.39 -11.33
C THR A 429 -21.39 -25.63 -12.10
N LEU A 430 -21.95 -26.79 -11.77
CA LEU A 430 -21.67 -28.06 -12.45
C LEU A 430 -22.95 -28.87 -12.61
N VAL A 431 -23.14 -29.49 -13.78
CA VAL A 431 -24.10 -30.59 -13.95
C VAL A 431 -23.37 -31.89 -13.63
N HIS A 432 -23.87 -32.62 -12.64
CA HIS A 432 -23.25 -33.85 -12.19
C HIS A 432 -24.26 -35.00 -12.25
N ASN A 433 -23.96 -35.99 -13.09
CA ASN A 433 -24.78 -37.19 -13.24
C ASN A 433 -24.20 -38.28 -12.35
N MET A 434 -25.00 -38.78 -11.41
CA MET A 434 -24.65 -39.93 -10.58
C MET A 434 -25.47 -41.15 -11.04
N SER A 435 -24.93 -42.34 -10.81
CA SER A 435 -25.62 -43.62 -11.11
C SER A 435 -25.80 -44.43 -9.84
N LEU A 436 -26.93 -45.13 -9.74
CA LEU A 436 -27.18 -46.08 -8.66
C LEU A 436 -26.52 -47.43 -8.96
N SER A 437 -25.93 -48.05 -7.94
CA SER A 437 -25.29 -49.38 -8.05
C SER A 437 -26.30 -50.54 -8.11
N SER A 438 -27.57 -50.31 -7.76
CA SER A 438 -28.62 -51.34 -7.72
C SER A 438 -30.01 -50.75 -7.94
N VAL A 439 -30.93 -51.58 -8.44
CA VAL A 439 -32.36 -51.23 -8.60
C VAL A 439 -33.00 -51.07 -7.23
N LEU A 440 -33.73 -49.97 -7.03
CA LEU A 440 -34.44 -49.69 -5.79
C LEU A 440 -35.73 -50.52 -5.72
N PRO A 441 -36.02 -51.21 -4.59
CA PRO A 441 -37.32 -51.81 -4.32
C PRO A 441 -38.46 -50.83 -4.59
N GLN A 442 -39.38 -51.20 -5.47
CA GLN A 442 -40.47 -50.33 -5.91
C GLN A 442 -41.36 -49.88 -4.75
N GLY A 443 -41.71 -48.58 -4.73
CA GLY A 443 -42.61 -47.99 -3.74
C GLY A 443 -41.98 -47.72 -2.37
N SER A 444 -40.66 -47.94 -2.24
CA SER A 444 -39.95 -47.68 -0.98
C SER A 444 -39.55 -46.21 -0.86
N PRO A 445 -39.63 -45.61 0.35
CA PRO A 445 -39.24 -44.22 0.58
C PRO A 445 -37.72 -44.08 0.66
N TYR A 446 -37.21 -43.00 0.09
CA TYR A 446 -35.79 -42.67 0.06
C TYR A 446 -35.56 -41.18 0.27
N VAL A 447 -34.41 -40.87 0.86
CA VAL A 447 -33.95 -39.49 1.01
C VAL A 447 -32.58 -39.31 0.35
N SER A 448 -32.50 -38.32 -0.52
CA SER A 448 -31.24 -37.82 -1.09
C SER A 448 -30.74 -36.66 -0.25
N SER A 449 -29.47 -36.70 0.17
CA SER A 449 -28.81 -35.58 0.87
C SER A 449 -27.74 -34.96 -0.03
N VAL A 450 -27.80 -33.65 -0.25
CA VAL A 450 -26.86 -32.91 -1.10
C VAL A 450 -26.22 -31.79 -0.31
N LEU A 451 -24.94 -31.94 0.00
CA LEU A 451 -24.12 -30.91 0.64
C LEU A 451 -23.45 -30.04 -0.43
N ILE A 452 -23.69 -28.73 -0.38
CA ILE A 452 -23.13 -27.74 -1.30
C ILE A 452 -22.29 -26.76 -0.49
N CYS A 453 -21.00 -26.63 -0.82
CA CYS A 453 -20.16 -25.60 -0.24
C CYS A 453 -20.38 -24.26 -0.99
N SER A 454 -20.95 -23.25 -0.31
CA SER A 454 -21.00 -21.88 -0.85
C SER A 454 -19.76 -21.10 -0.46
N HIS A 455 -19.11 -20.49 -1.44
CA HIS A 455 -17.94 -19.61 -1.26
C HIS A 455 -18.34 -18.14 -1.09
N GLY A 456 -19.63 -17.88 -0.82
CA GLY A 456 -20.21 -16.54 -0.73
C GLY A 456 -20.93 -16.10 -2.01
N PRO A 457 -21.79 -15.06 -1.92
CA PRO A 457 -22.36 -14.43 -3.11
C PRO A 457 -21.25 -13.78 -3.95
N ARG A 458 -21.39 -13.84 -5.28
CA ARG A 458 -20.59 -13.02 -6.19
C ARG A 458 -21.28 -11.70 -6.46
#